data_AF-A0A439U3J5-F1
#
_entry.id   AF-A0A439U3J5-F1
#
_cell.length_a   1.000
_cell.length_b   1.000
_cell.length_c   1.000
_cell.angle_alpha   90.00
_cell.angle_beta   90.00
_cell.angle_gamma   90.00
#
_symmetry.space_group_name_H-M   'P 1'
#
loop_
_entity.id
_entity.type
_entity.pdbx_description
1 polymer ?
#
loop_
_entity_poly.entity_id
_entity_poly.type
_entity_poly.pdbx_seq_one_letter_code
_entity_poly.pdbx_strand_id
1 'polypeptide(L)'
;MPRFRFETIGFDQTTTVEEELASVDLVSLRAIERAHAALAAGASSGVDHSGSIIRVYDEVGYLVATVKFSDVLGEQPELSPQSSGMATEEPGVMRSG
;
A
#
# COMPACT_ATOMS: atom_id res chain seq x y z
N MET A 1 -1.51 22.84 13.56
CA MET A 1 -2.33 22.11 12.58
C MET A 1 -2.92 20.88 13.29
N PRO A 2 -3.95 20.18 12.76
CA PRO A 2 -4.52 19.04 13.47
C PRO A 2 -3.52 17.88 13.62
N ARG A 3 -3.54 17.24 14.78
CA ARG A 3 -2.65 16.13 15.12
C ARG A 3 -3.40 14.81 14.98
N PHE A 4 -2.77 13.84 14.33
CA PHE A 4 -3.35 12.54 14.06
C PHE A 4 -2.47 11.43 14.61
N ARG A 5 -3.10 10.41 15.20
CA ARG A 5 -2.43 9.24 15.75
C ARG A 5 -2.59 8.06 14.80
N PHE A 6 -1.49 7.65 14.18
CA PHE A 6 -1.39 6.48 13.33
C PHE A 6 -0.99 5.28 14.18
N GLU A 7 -1.85 4.26 14.20
CA GLU A 7 -1.66 3.02 14.93
C GLU A 7 -1.56 1.88 13.92
N THR A 8 -0.35 1.37 13.73
CA THR A 8 -0.09 0.21 12.89
C THR A 8 -0.15 -1.03 13.76
N ILE A 9 -1.14 -1.88 13.50
CA ILE A 9 -1.38 -3.12 14.23
C ILE A 9 -0.93 -4.27 13.32
N GLY A 10 0.17 -4.92 13.67
CA GLY A 10 0.64 -6.16 13.08
C GLY A 10 0.29 -7.38 13.94
N PHE A 11 0.77 -8.56 13.52
CA PHE A 11 0.48 -9.83 14.20
C PHE A 11 1.00 -9.89 15.65
N ASP A 12 2.18 -9.32 15.92
CA ASP A 12 2.83 -9.40 17.24
C ASP A 12 3.11 -8.01 17.87
N GLN A 13 3.04 -6.96 17.06
CA GLN A 13 3.43 -5.61 17.49
C GLN A 13 2.40 -4.58 17.06
N THR A 14 2.14 -3.63 17.95
CA THR A 14 1.43 -2.39 17.64
C THR A 14 2.41 -1.22 17.76
N THR A 15 2.52 -0.44 16.69
CA THR A 15 3.38 0.74 16.64
C THR A 15 2.51 1.97 16.47
N THR A 16 2.73 2.96 17.33
CA THR A 16 1.96 4.22 17.32
C THR A 16 2.87 5.38 16.99
N VAL A 17 2.43 6.23 16.07
CA VAL A 17 3.14 7.45 15.68
C VAL A 17 2.13 8.57 15.57
N GLU A 18 2.44 9.71 16.16
CA GLU A 18 1.65 10.92 16.02
C GLU A 18 2.27 11.84 14.97
N GLU A 19 1.44 12.43 14.12
CA GLU A 19 1.89 13.34 13.07
C GLU A 19 0.90 14.50 12.92
N GLU A 20 1.43 15.69 12.67
CA GLU A 20 0.64 16.86 12.36
C GLU A 20 0.41 16.93 10.85
N LEU A 21 -0.86 16.97 10.41
CA LEU A 21 -1.22 17.08 9.00
C LEU A 21 -2.05 18.34 8.77
N ALA A 22 -1.98 18.87 7.55
CA ALA A 22 -2.72 20.07 7.19
C ALA A 22 -4.25 19.88 7.23
N SER A 23 -4.74 18.67 6.90
CA SER A 23 -6.16 18.34 6.79
C SER A 23 -6.42 16.85 6.99
N VAL A 24 -7.66 16.50 7.36
CA VAL A 24 -8.14 15.11 7.46
C VAL A 24 -8.11 14.35 6.13
N ASP A 25 -8.26 15.05 5.00
CA ASP A 25 -8.22 14.44 3.66
C ASP A 25 -6.85 13.79 3.36
N LEU A 26 -5.77 14.37 3.89
CA LEU A 26 -4.42 13.84 3.73
C LEU A 26 -4.13 12.62 4.60
N VAL A 27 -4.99 12.34 5.60
CA VAL A 27 -4.78 11.24 6.54
C VAL A 27 -4.80 9.89 5.82
N SER A 28 -5.74 9.70 4.90
CA SER A 28 -5.87 8.47 4.12
C SER A 28 -4.65 8.26 3.23
N LEU A 29 -4.23 9.29 2.49
CA LEU A 29 -3.02 9.22 1.65
C LEU A 29 -1.79 8.90 2.49
N ARG A 30 -1.64 9.58 3.63
CA ARG A 30 -0.51 9.37 4.53
C ARG A 30 -0.49 7.98 5.14
N ALA A 31 -1.66 7.42 5.46
CA ALA A 31 -1.78 6.05 5.96
C ALA A 31 -1.39 5.03 4.87
N ILE A 32 -1.79 5.24 3.62
CA ILE A 32 -1.41 4.39 2.48
C ILE A 32 0.12 4.43 2.26
N GLU A 33 0.73 5.61 2.25
CA GLU A 33 2.19 5.75 2.16
C GLU A 33 2.93 4.97 3.25
N ARG A 34 2.43 5.04 4.50
CA ARG A 34 3.00 4.30 5.63
C ARG A 34 2.83 2.80 5.48
N ALA A 35 1.70 2.33 4.98
CA ALA A 35 1.48 0.92 4.70
C ALA A 35 2.47 0.41 3.64
N HIS A 36 2.68 1.15 2.54
CA HIS A 36 3.69 0.81 1.54
C HIS A 36 5.11 0.76 2.12
N ALA A 37 5.50 1.76 2.90
CA ALA A 37 6.82 1.81 3.51
C ALA A 37 7.05 0.61 4.46
N ALA A 38 6.04 0.26 5.25
CA ALA A 38 6.10 -0.89 6.15
C ALA A 38 6.11 -2.22 5.39
N LEU A 39 5.34 -2.38 4.31
CA LEU A 39 5.41 -3.54 3.42
C LEU A 39 6.80 -3.72 2.82
N ALA A 40 7.40 -2.64 2.31
CA ALA A 40 8.75 -2.67 1.73
C ALA A 40 9.81 -3.05 2.78
N ALA A 41 9.72 -2.50 3.99
CA ALA A 41 10.61 -2.84 5.10
C ALA A 41 10.45 -4.31 5.56
N GLY A 42 9.21 -4.80 5.62
CA GLY A 42 8.89 -6.19 5.97
C GLY A 42 9.39 -7.19 4.93
N ALA A 43 9.23 -6.87 3.64
CA ALA A 43 9.75 -7.69 2.54
C ALA A 43 11.27 -7.89 2.62
N SER A 44 12.03 -6.86 3.01
CA SER A 44 13.47 -6.98 3.24
C SER A 44 13.83 -7.78 4.51
N SER A 45 12.92 -7.87 5.47
CA SER A 45 13.15 -8.53 6.77
C SER A 45 12.54 -9.93 6.86
N GLY A 46 11.81 -10.37 5.81
CA GLY A 46 11.10 -11.65 5.78
C GLY A 46 9.86 -11.68 6.69
N VAL A 47 9.29 -10.52 7.05
CA VAL A 47 8.11 -10.41 7.91
C VAL A 47 6.87 -10.18 7.06
N ASP A 48 5.89 -11.09 7.19
CA ASP A 48 4.59 -10.97 6.54
C ASP A 48 3.71 -9.91 7.22
N HIS A 49 3.64 -8.73 6.61
CA HIS A 49 2.74 -7.64 7.03
C HIS A 49 1.41 -7.62 6.27
N SER A 50 1.12 -8.61 5.43
CA SER A 50 -0.10 -8.65 4.61
C SER A 50 -1.38 -8.54 5.45
N GLY A 51 -1.38 -9.09 6.67
CA GLY A 51 -2.51 -9.02 7.62
C GLY A 51 -2.55 -7.76 8.50
N SER A 52 -1.58 -6.86 8.37
CA SER A 52 -1.49 -5.65 9.20
C SER A 52 -2.54 -4.62 8.80
N ILE A 53 -2.89 -3.74 9.74
CA ILE A 53 -3.80 -2.61 9.52
C ILE A 53 -3.23 -1.33 10.12
N ILE A 54 -3.51 -0.19 9.49
CA ILE A 54 -3.28 1.14 10.06
C ILE A 54 -4.63 1.74 10.41
N ARG A 55 -4.80 2.11 11.68
CA ARG A 55 -5.92 2.91 12.15
C ARG A 55 -5.42 4.32 12.40
N VAL A 56 -6.18 5.33 11.95
CA VAL A 56 -5.84 6.72 12.23
C VAL A 56 -6.91 7.36 13.06
N TYR A 57 -6.49 7.98 14.16
CA TYR A 57 -7.36 8.69 15.07
C TYR A 57 -7.04 10.19 15.03
N ASP A 58 -8.04 11.03 15.21
CA ASP A 58 -7.84 12.47 15.43
C ASP A 58 -7.39 12.77 16.87
N GLU A 59 -7.15 14.05 17.18
CA GLU A 59 -6.73 14.55 18.49
C GLU A 59 -7.72 14.23 19.62
N VAL A 60 -9.02 14.15 19.35
CA VAL A 60 -10.03 13.74 20.35
C VAL A 60 -10.25 12.23 20.40
N GLY A 61 -9.54 11.46 19.57
CA GLY A 61 -9.54 10.00 19.56
C GLY A 61 -10.59 9.36 18.65
N TYR A 62 -11.26 10.11 17.77
CA TYR A 62 -12.16 9.49 16.78
C TYR A 62 -11.36 8.81 15.68
N LEU A 63 -11.76 7.59 15.33
CA LEU A 63 -11.22 6.88 14.18
C LEU A 63 -11.66 7.60 12.90
N VAL A 64 -10.70 8.18 12.18
CA VAL A 64 -10.93 8.95 10.94
C VAL A 64 -10.58 8.18 9.67
N ALA A 65 -9.67 7.20 9.76
CA ALA A 65 -9.30 6.36 8.62
C ALA A 65 -8.88 4.96 9.07
N THR A 66 -9.04 3.98 8.18
CA THR A 66 -8.52 2.63 8.35
C THR A 66 -7.99 2.13 7.02
N VAL A 67 -6.73 1.71 6.99
CA VAL A 67 -6.05 1.16 5.81
C VAL A 67 -5.60 -0.25 6.12
N LYS A 68 -5.94 -1.21 5.26
CA LYS A 68 -5.49 -2.60 5.38
C LYS A 68 -4.30 -2.81 4.46
N PHE A 69 -3.26 -3.49 4.94
CA PHE A 69 -2.08 -3.74 4.12
C PHE A 69 -2.39 -4.62 2.91
N SER A 70 -3.36 -5.54 3.02
CA SER A 70 -3.80 -6.38 1.90
C SER A 70 -4.44 -5.58 0.76
N ASP A 71 -5.09 -4.46 1.08
CA ASP A 71 -5.73 -3.56 0.11
C ASP A 71 -4.65 -2.82 -0.69
N VAL A 72 -3.67 -2.28 0.02
CA VAL A 72 -2.50 -1.57 -0.54
C VAL A 72 -1.61 -2.47 -1.39
N LEU A 73 -1.50 -3.76 -1.05
CA LEU A 73 -0.75 -4.74 -1.83
C LEU A 73 -1.40 -5.03 -3.19
N GLY A 74 -2.75 -5.01 -3.25
CA GLY A 74 -3.54 -5.22 -4.48
C GLY A 74 -3.73 -3.95 -5.31
N GLU A 75 -3.59 -2.77 -4.70
CA GLU A 75 -3.62 -1.46 -5.36
C GLU A 75 -2.28 -1.00 -5.91
N GLN A 76 -1.25 -1.87 -5.96
CA GLN A 76 -0.18 -1.61 -6.91
C GLN A 76 -0.82 -1.57 -8.29
N PRO A 77 -0.79 -0.42 -9.01
CA PRO A 77 -1.13 -0.46 -10.42
C PRO A 77 -0.14 -1.45 -11.01
N GLU A 78 -0.66 -2.55 -11.56
CA GLU A 78 0.05 -3.43 -12.45
C GLU A 78 0.94 -2.57 -13.35
N LEU A 79 2.24 -2.45 -13.03
CA LEU A 79 3.27 -2.05 -13.98
C LEU A 79 3.52 -3.19 -14.98
N SER A 80 2.45 -3.89 -15.37
CA SER A 80 2.45 -4.93 -16.38
C SER A 80 1.03 -5.15 -16.90
N PRO A 81 0.67 -4.48 -17.99
CA PRO A 81 0.05 -5.16 -19.09
C PRO A 81 1.16 -5.53 -20.07
N GLN A 82 1.71 -6.73 -19.89
CA GLN A 82 1.96 -7.56 -21.06
C GLN A 82 0.59 -7.99 -21.60
N SER A 83 -0.10 -7.06 -22.26
CA SER A 83 -1.24 -7.33 -23.14
C SER A 83 -1.58 -6.08 -23.96
N SER A 84 -0.63 -5.64 -24.80
CA SER A 84 -1.05 -5.08 -26.08
C SER A 84 -1.48 -6.26 -26.93
N GLY A 85 -2.79 -6.51 -26.94
CA GLY A 85 -3.39 -7.38 -27.94
C GLY A 85 -3.07 -6.83 -29.33
N MET A 86 -2.20 -7.51 -30.06
CA MET A 86 -2.22 -7.52 -31.51
C MET A 86 -2.16 -8.99 -31.92
N ALA A 87 -3.34 -9.60 -31.97
CA ALA A 87 -3.55 -10.77 -32.82
C ALA A 87 -3.38 -10.33 -34.29
N THR A 88 -3.03 -11.28 -35.17
CA THR A 88 -2.78 -11.17 -36.64
C THR A 88 -1.23 -11.20 -36.86
N GLU A 89 -0.55 -12.22 -37.40
CA GLU A 89 -0.87 -13.38 -38.28
C GLU A 89 0.17 -14.51 -38.12
N GLU A 90 -0.14 -15.62 -38.79
CA GLU A 90 0.30 -17.02 -38.67
C GLU A 90 1.78 -17.37 -38.93
N PRO A 91 2.22 -18.59 -38.52
CA PRO A 91 3.62 -19.01 -38.55
C PRO A 91 4.02 -19.51 -39.94
N GLY A 92 4.96 -18.82 -40.59
CA GLY A 92 5.49 -19.18 -41.89
C GLY A 92 6.99 -18.96 -42.01
N VAL A 93 7.74 -20.06 -41.99
CA VAL A 93 9.05 -20.31 -42.63
C VAL A 93 9.51 -19.23 -43.65
N MET A 94 10.77 -18.78 -43.68
CA MET A 94 11.91 -19.54 -44.23
C MET A 94 13.29 -18.93 -43.89
N ARG A 95 14.20 -19.84 -43.53
CA ARG A 95 15.64 -19.96 -43.85
C ARG A 95 16.39 -18.78 -44.52
N SER A 96 17.52 -18.50 -43.87
CA SER A 96 18.86 -18.10 -44.35
C SER A 96 19.10 -17.91 -45.85
N GLY A 97 19.76 -16.80 -46.16
CA GLY A 97 20.63 -16.56 -47.32
C GLY A 97 21.74 -15.62 -46.91
#